data_AF-A0AAD6SWM9-F1
#
_entry.id   AF-A0AAD6SWM9-F1
#
_cell.length_a   1.000
_cell.length_b   1.000
_cell.length_c   1.000
_cell.angle_alpha   90.00
_cell.angle_beta   90.00
_cell.angle_gamma   90.00
#
_symmetry.space_group_name_H-M   'P 1'
#
loop_
_entity.id
_entity.type
_entity.pdbx_description
1 polymer ?
#
loop_
_entity_poly.entity_id
_entity_poly.type
_entity_poly.pdbx_seq_one_letter_code
_entity_poly.pdbx_strand_id
1 'polypeptide(L)'
;MASDSIPIEPNPIYELAALAKIRWHAAQDRQGFLTWLQLVPDNKDPSQIGNGPFKKTFELLFRTGRPAKNLDLISEFCLICAAKGYHQLVWDDLVDLMGKFQRPNIAMEFFLAFEAAMLRYYSKNHHGFVEETASRQRHLLIMFCCDVGWLDEAVWLVQDTSAHLSKRACERLIYLLRVRQGESDLANISLVEECLQKQRQARTPTSSHASHSPSSPKEFYSTRAIIEGLRTHQSRTWIASQLRNVKRLLSQRSLVLSRPPGNSLHSFMAHYNACRHSTNGLSTLRKRALVVSDQCSYTWLCKEMFYLHEARKFADIIALFDANFEPSFLPHEPWLLLRAHAPSGLYERHVVPTRLEISGADAWVIWNALVRLCIAVDLPTPLGVLEIIHHSAVHFSSMLTDRQFRAFPTSYTAVFRSIIWAYGELGEVDKAVAAAGDMALIGKLHTSNVGLVDELAGVHARAGNVRAATRLLDSVEQLGLRLAPYGVLMDAYLQKGRVDEALKLEHLEGVTRGRGGGEWFAL
;
A
#
# COMPACT_ATOMS: atom_id res chain seq x y z
N MET A 1 -26.78 38.95 1.44
CA MET A 1 -27.04 39.04 -0.01
C MET A 1 -26.17 38.01 -0.69
N ALA A 2 -26.72 36.83 -1.00
CA ALA A 2 -26.02 35.84 -1.81
C ALA A 2 -25.96 36.42 -3.24
N SER A 3 -24.77 36.81 -3.69
CA SER A 3 -24.59 37.16 -5.10
C SER A 3 -24.82 35.88 -5.89
N ASP A 4 -25.88 35.85 -6.71
CA ASP A 4 -26.09 34.84 -7.73
C ASP A 4 -24.98 34.98 -8.79
N SER A 5 -23.78 34.53 -8.45
CA SER A 5 -22.66 34.48 -9.37
C SER A 5 -22.99 33.42 -10.41
N ILE A 6 -23.05 33.82 -11.68
CA ILE A 6 -23.22 32.92 -12.81
C ILE A 6 -22.19 31.79 -12.68
N PRO A 7 -22.62 30.51 -12.59
CA PRO A 7 -21.71 29.40 -12.38
C PRO A 7 -20.75 29.30 -13.57
N ILE A 8 -19.47 29.53 -13.30
CA ILE A 8 -18.40 29.36 -14.30
C ILE A 8 -18.17 27.86 -14.50
N GLU A 9 -18.29 27.39 -15.73
CA GLU A 9 -18.01 26.00 -16.05
C GLU A 9 -16.49 25.71 -16.05
N PRO A 10 -16.05 24.51 -15.61
CA PRO A 10 -14.65 24.12 -15.72
C PRO A 10 -14.20 24.12 -17.17
N ASN A 11 -13.28 25.01 -17.52
CA ASN A 11 -12.73 25.12 -18.87
C ASN A 11 -11.19 25.11 -18.83
N PRO A 12 -10.51 24.33 -19.68
CA PRO A 12 -9.04 24.31 -19.75
C PRO A 12 -8.41 25.67 -20.10
N ILE A 13 -9.18 26.63 -20.60
CA ILE A 13 -8.69 27.97 -20.94
C ILE A 13 -8.07 28.71 -19.75
N TYR A 14 -8.61 28.53 -18.54
CA TYR A 14 -8.05 29.16 -17.33
C TYR A 14 -6.63 28.67 -17.05
N GLU A 15 -6.43 27.36 -17.19
CA GLU A 15 -5.13 26.73 -17.00
C GLU A 15 -4.14 27.19 -18.07
N LEU A 16 -4.57 27.22 -19.33
CA LEU A 16 -3.74 27.68 -20.44
C LEU A 16 -3.34 29.15 -20.32
N ALA A 17 -4.27 30.00 -19.88
CA ALA A 17 -4.01 31.41 -19.64
C ALA A 17 -3.03 31.62 -18.47
N ALA A 18 -3.18 30.85 -17.38
CA ALA A 18 -2.21 30.83 -16.30
C ALA A 18 -0.82 30.42 -16.83
N LEU A 19 -0.72 29.31 -17.54
CA LEU A 19 0.55 28.80 -18.09
C LEU A 19 1.25 29.79 -19.04
N ALA A 20 0.48 30.55 -19.82
CA ALA A 20 1.04 31.58 -20.70
C ALA A 20 1.80 32.65 -19.90
N LYS A 21 1.35 32.99 -18.68
CA LYS A 21 1.99 33.99 -17.81
C LYS A 21 3.36 33.57 -17.26
N ILE A 22 3.56 32.27 -17.03
CA ILE A 22 4.87 31.75 -16.57
C ILE A 22 5.82 31.50 -17.74
N ARG A 23 5.32 31.10 -18.92
CA ARG A 23 6.16 30.70 -20.05
C ARG A 23 6.78 31.86 -20.84
N TRP A 24 6.14 33.03 -20.86
CA TRP A 24 6.48 34.09 -21.83
C TRP A 24 7.39 35.20 -21.30
N HIS A 25 7.68 35.27 -20.00
CA HIS A 25 8.43 36.39 -19.42
C HIS A 25 9.75 35.95 -18.76
N ALA A 26 10.82 36.71 -19.03
CA ALA A 26 12.14 36.56 -18.39
C ALA A 26 12.08 36.77 -16.85
N ALA A 27 11.11 37.56 -16.39
CA ALA A 27 10.65 37.60 -15.01
C ALA A 27 9.23 37.01 -14.98
N GLN A 28 9.07 35.83 -14.39
CA GLN A 28 7.77 35.14 -14.34
C GLN A 28 6.69 36.07 -13.77
N ASP A 29 5.59 36.31 -14.52
CA ASP A 29 4.42 37.07 -14.03
C ASP A 29 3.65 36.22 -13.02
N ARG A 30 4.23 36.07 -11.82
CA ARG A 30 3.71 35.26 -10.72
C ARG A 30 2.30 35.68 -10.34
N GLN A 31 2.06 36.97 -10.19
CA GLN A 31 0.74 37.47 -9.81
C GLN A 31 -0.31 37.17 -10.89
N GLY A 32 0.01 37.43 -12.16
CA GLY A 32 -0.89 37.11 -13.27
C GLY A 32 -1.22 35.62 -13.34
N PHE A 33 -0.23 34.74 -13.11
CA PHE A 33 -0.44 33.30 -13.03
C PHE A 33 -1.44 32.91 -11.92
N LEU A 34 -1.24 33.40 -10.70
CA LEU A 34 -2.11 33.08 -9.56
C LEU A 34 -3.53 33.61 -9.77
N THR A 35 -3.69 34.81 -10.33
CA THR A 35 -5.01 35.39 -10.64
C THR A 35 -5.78 34.48 -11.60
N TRP A 36 -5.14 33.95 -12.65
CA TRP A 36 -5.82 33.03 -13.56
C TRP A 36 -6.23 31.71 -12.90
N LEU A 37 -5.39 31.16 -12.02
CA LEU A 37 -5.74 29.94 -11.29
C LEU A 37 -6.89 30.14 -10.30
N GLN A 38 -7.02 31.34 -9.71
CA GLN A 38 -8.15 31.68 -8.84
C GLN A 38 -9.50 31.69 -9.57
N LEU A 39 -9.51 31.89 -10.89
CA LEU A 39 -10.71 31.85 -11.73
C LEU A 39 -11.18 30.43 -12.05
N VAL A 40 -10.34 29.41 -11.81
CA VAL A 40 -10.74 28.00 -11.99
C VAL A 40 -11.88 27.67 -11.00
N PRO A 41 -12.99 27.07 -11.43
CA PRO A 41 -14.11 26.78 -10.54
C PRO A 41 -13.75 25.74 -9.47
N ASP A 42 -14.41 25.85 -8.32
CA ASP A 42 -14.34 24.88 -7.23
C ASP A 42 -14.69 23.48 -7.77
N ASN A 43 -13.96 22.45 -7.31
CA ASN A 43 -14.28 21.07 -7.63
C ASN A 43 -15.67 20.73 -7.07
N LYS A 44 -16.53 20.05 -7.82
CA LYS A 44 -17.84 19.61 -7.30
C LYS A 44 -17.76 18.28 -6.55
N ASP A 45 -16.77 17.46 -6.90
CA ASP A 45 -16.50 16.16 -6.28
C ASP A 45 -14.99 16.01 -6.05
N PRO A 46 -14.49 16.35 -4.84
CA PRO A 46 -13.08 16.20 -4.48
C PRO A 46 -12.52 14.80 -4.70
N SER A 47 -13.37 13.78 -4.78
CA SER A 47 -12.98 12.40 -5.02
C SER A 47 -12.95 12.00 -6.50
N GLN A 48 -13.16 12.93 -7.43
CA GLN A 48 -12.93 12.77 -8.87
C GLN A 48 -11.81 13.70 -9.32
N ILE A 49 -10.58 13.17 -9.39
CA ILE A 49 -9.40 13.92 -9.82
C ILE A 49 -9.17 13.78 -11.34
N GLY A 50 -9.97 12.96 -12.03
CA GLY A 50 -9.76 12.63 -13.44
C GLY A 50 -9.84 13.85 -14.36
N ASN A 51 -8.74 14.15 -15.08
CA ASN A 51 -8.60 15.27 -16.02
C ASN A 51 -9.01 16.65 -15.49
N GLY A 52 -8.69 16.94 -14.23
CA GLY A 52 -8.96 18.24 -13.62
C GLY A 52 -8.19 19.42 -14.24
N PRO A 53 -8.66 20.67 -14.03
CA PRO A 53 -8.18 21.92 -14.66
C PRO A 53 -6.77 22.40 -14.23
N PHE A 54 -5.93 21.52 -13.70
CA PHE A 54 -4.59 21.84 -13.20
C PHE A 54 -3.52 20.84 -13.63
N LYS A 55 -3.85 19.87 -14.50
CA LYS A 55 -2.93 18.79 -14.88
C LYS A 55 -1.66 19.31 -15.56
N LYS A 56 -1.78 20.22 -16.52
CA LYS A 56 -0.62 20.77 -17.25
C LYS A 56 0.22 21.68 -16.38
N THR A 57 -0.42 22.46 -15.51
CA THR A 57 0.25 23.34 -14.54
C THR A 57 1.05 22.51 -13.54
N PHE A 58 0.42 21.47 -13.02
CA PHE A 58 1.05 20.51 -12.15
C PHE A 58 2.25 19.81 -12.83
N GLU A 59 2.07 19.29 -14.04
CA GLU A 59 3.17 18.68 -14.81
C GLU A 59 4.33 19.67 -15.03
N LEU A 60 4.03 20.92 -15.37
CA LEU A 60 5.05 21.95 -15.56
C LEU A 60 5.84 22.24 -14.27
N LEU A 61 5.13 22.47 -13.17
CA LEU A 61 5.71 22.92 -11.92
C LEU A 61 6.48 21.81 -11.19
N PHE A 62 5.93 20.59 -11.17
CA PHE A 62 6.50 19.47 -10.40
C PHE A 62 7.43 18.57 -11.21
N ARG A 63 7.16 18.34 -12.50
CA ARG A 63 7.86 17.29 -13.28
C ARG A 63 8.90 17.82 -14.24
N THR A 64 8.57 18.83 -15.02
CA THR A 64 9.47 19.35 -16.07
C THR A 64 10.27 20.58 -15.63
N GLY A 65 9.91 21.18 -14.50
CA GLY A 65 10.51 22.41 -14.00
C GLY A 65 11.79 22.20 -13.18
N ARG A 66 12.24 23.29 -12.54
CA ARG A 66 13.23 23.27 -11.46
C ARG A 66 12.48 23.45 -10.13
N PRO A 67 11.79 22.42 -9.61
CA PRO A 67 10.81 22.60 -8.54
C PRO A 67 11.42 23.17 -7.26
N ALA A 68 12.66 22.79 -6.94
CA ALA A 68 13.40 23.34 -5.80
C ALA A 68 13.63 24.87 -5.87
N LYS A 69 13.73 25.45 -7.08
CA LYS A 69 13.89 26.91 -7.25
C LYS A 69 12.57 27.67 -7.22
N ASN A 70 11.44 26.96 -7.37
CA ASN A 70 10.11 27.53 -7.52
C ASN A 70 9.20 27.16 -6.34
N LEU A 71 9.75 26.82 -5.17
CA LEU A 71 8.97 26.34 -4.03
C LEU A 71 7.88 27.33 -3.62
N ASP A 72 8.16 28.62 -3.60
CA ASP A 72 7.16 29.63 -3.23
C ASP A 72 5.95 29.63 -4.18
N LEU A 73 6.21 29.56 -5.48
CA LEU A 73 5.17 29.49 -6.51
C LEU A 73 4.38 28.19 -6.44
N ILE A 74 5.07 27.08 -6.18
CA ILE A 74 4.45 25.76 -5.99
C ILE A 74 3.57 25.76 -4.75
N SER A 75 4.04 26.35 -3.65
CA SER A 75 3.26 26.50 -2.41
C SER A 75 1.96 27.25 -2.67
N GLU A 76 2.01 28.40 -3.32
CA GLU A 76 0.81 29.17 -3.64
C GLU A 76 -0.15 28.43 -4.56
N PHE A 77 0.38 27.77 -5.60
CA PHE A 77 -0.42 26.91 -6.47
C PHE A 77 -1.14 25.79 -5.68
N CYS A 78 -0.43 25.14 -4.76
CA CYS A 78 -0.99 24.10 -3.91
C CYS A 78 -2.06 24.63 -2.95
N LEU A 79 -1.86 25.82 -2.36
CA LEU A 79 -2.88 26.46 -1.52
C LEU A 79 -4.15 26.79 -2.31
N ILE A 80 -4.01 27.25 -3.57
CA ILE A 80 -5.16 27.46 -4.47
C ILE A 80 -5.86 26.13 -4.76
N CYS A 81 -5.10 25.07 -5.08
CA CYS A 81 -5.67 23.74 -5.30
C CYS A 81 -6.45 23.26 -4.06
N ALA A 82 -5.90 23.42 -2.85
CA ALA A 82 -6.57 23.05 -1.61
C ALA A 82 -7.86 23.86 -1.38
N ALA A 83 -7.80 25.18 -1.52
CA ALA A 83 -8.94 26.08 -1.37
C ALA A 83 -10.08 25.83 -2.37
N LYS A 84 -9.78 25.14 -3.48
CA LYS A 84 -10.74 24.81 -4.54
C LYS A 84 -11.13 23.33 -4.59
N GLY A 85 -10.70 22.51 -3.62
CA GLY A 85 -11.07 21.09 -3.57
C GLY A 85 -10.27 20.16 -4.49
N TYR A 86 -9.11 20.61 -4.98
CA TYR A 86 -8.17 19.85 -5.80
C TYR A 86 -6.92 19.40 -5.01
N HIS A 87 -6.94 19.44 -3.68
CA HIS A 87 -5.81 19.03 -2.82
C HIS A 87 -5.23 17.64 -3.16
N GLN A 88 -6.08 16.66 -3.49
CA GLN A 88 -5.63 15.30 -3.82
C GLN A 88 -4.78 15.22 -5.09
N LEU A 89 -4.90 16.20 -6.00
CA LEU A 89 -4.08 16.26 -7.22
C LEU A 89 -2.61 16.54 -6.89
N VAL A 90 -2.36 17.33 -5.86
CA VAL A 90 -1.04 17.89 -5.56
C VAL A 90 -0.37 17.25 -4.34
N TRP A 91 -1.13 16.59 -3.47
CA TRP A 91 -0.66 16.13 -2.16
C TRP A 91 0.61 15.28 -2.21
N ASP A 92 0.62 14.21 -3.00
CA ASP A 92 1.73 13.24 -3.01
C ASP A 92 3.06 13.89 -3.46
N ASP A 93 3.04 14.61 -4.58
CA ASP A 93 4.22 15.29 -5.10
C ASP A 93 4.61 16.49 -4.22
N LEU A 94 3.66 17.13 -3.54
CA LEU A 94 3.89 18.22 -2.59
C LEU A 94 4.63 17.74 -1.35
N VAL A 95 4.19 16.65 -0.72
CA VAL A 95 4.86 16.13 0.48
C VAL A 95 6.28 15.68 0.16
N ASP A 96 6.46 14.99 -0.98
CA ASP A 96 7.79 14.58 -1.45
C ASP A 96 8.71 15.78 -1.70
N LEU A 97 8.18 16.86 -2.27
CA LEU A 97 8.95 18.06 -2.56
C LEU A 97 9.34 18.83 -1.28
N MET A 98 8.38 19.05 -0.38
CA MET A 98 8.61 19.76 0.88
C MET A 98 9.58 18.99 1.79
N GLY A 99 9.43 17.66 1.88
CA GLY A 99 10.34 16.82 2.65
C GLY A 99 11.79 16.84 2.14
N LYS A 100 11.99 17.06 0.83
CA LYS A 100 13.33 17.09 0.22
C LYS A 100 14.03 18.44 0.33
N PHE A 101 13.29 19.55 0.23
CA PHE A 101 13.90 20.86 0.00
C PHE A 101 13.60 21.91 1.07
N GLN A 102 12.67 21.66 1.98
CA GLN A 102 12.32 22.62 3.03
C GLN A 102 12.78 22.15 4.41
N ARG A 103 12.98 23.14 5.30
CA ARG A 103 13.18 22.87 6.72
C ARG A 103 11.86 22.43 7.37
N PRO A 104 11.89 21.56 8.38
CA PRO A 104 10.68 21.02 9.01
C PRO A 104 9.68 22.12 9.42
N ASN A 105 10.14 23.15 10.11
CA ASN A 105 9.29 24.24 10.59
C ASN A 105 8.58 25.01 9.45
N ILE A 106 9.30 25.36 8.37
CA ILE A 106 8.73 26.06 7.21
C ILE A 106 7.71 25.17 6.48
N ALA A 107 8.07 23.90 6.29
CA ALA A 107 7.16 22.93 5.68
C ALA A 107 5.90 22.74 6.52
N MET A 108 6.02 22.70 7.85
CA MET A 108 4.89 22.56 8.76
C MET A 108 3.94 23.75 8.74
N GLU A 109 4.46 24.98 8.77
CA GLU A 109 3.65 26.19 8.61
C GLU A 109 2.82 26.14 7.31
N PHE A 110 3.48 25.74 6.22
CA PHE A 110 2.83 25.57 4.94
C PHE A 110 1.75 24.46 4.97
N PHE A 111 2.04 23.30 5.55
CA PHE A 111 1.08 22.19 5.63
C PHE A 111 -0.16 22.54 6.43
N LEU A 112 -0.01 23.31 7.52
CA LEU A 112 -1.14 23.81 8.30
C LEU A 112 -1.97 24.83 7.50
N ALA A 113 -1.32 25.70 6.74
CA ALA A 113 -2.02 26.62 5.83
C ALA A 113 -2.78 25.85 4.73
N PHE A 114 -2.18 24.78 4.20
CA PHE A 114 -2.79 23.90 3.21
C PHE A 114 -4.00 23.15 3.78
N GLU A 115 -3.88 22.57 4.97
CA GLU A 115 -4.99 21.93 5.69
C GLU A 115 -6.11 22.93 5.96
N ALA A 116 -5.80 24.13 6.46
CA ALA A 116 -6.80 25.16 6.71
C ALA A 116 -7.53 25.59 5.41
N ALA A 117 -6.81 25.73 4.30
CA ALA A 117 -7.41 26.03 2.99
C ALA A 117 -8.35 24.93 2.52
N MET A 118 -7.93 23.67 2.65
CA MET A 118 -8.75 22.51 2.34
C MET A 118 -10.01 22.45 3.24
N LEU A 119 -9.87 22.64 4.56
CA LEU A 119 -11.00 22.59 5.48
C LEU A 119 -12.00 23.74 5.26
N ARG A 120 -11.54 24.93 4.85
CA ARG A 120 -12.45 26.01 4.41
C ARG A 120 -13.28 25.59 3.20
N TYR A 121 -12.67 24.93 2.23
CA TYR A 121 -13.37 24.39 1.07
C TYR A 121 -14.41 23.34 1.48
N TYR A 122 -14.05 22.37 2.34
CA TYR A 122 -14.97 21.34 2.80
C TYR A 122 -16.08 21.91 3.67
N SER A 123 -15.78 22.91 4.49
CA SER A 123 -16.81 23.61 5.26
C SER A 123 -17.81 24.26 4.31
N LYS A 124 -17.36 24.99 3.28
CA LYS A 124 -18.25 25.64 2.32
C LYS A 124 -19.11 24.67 1.49
N ASN A 125 -18.52 23.57 1.00
CA ASN A 125 -19.14 22.74 -0.04
C ASN A 125 -19.61 21.36 0.45
N HIS A 126 -19.11 20.88 1.60
CA HIS A 126 -19.25 19.50 2.07
C HIS A 126 -19.25 19.40 3.61
N HIS A 127 -20.09 20.18 4.29
CA HIS A 127 -20.12 20.31 5.76
C HIS A 127 -20.00 18.99 6.54
N GLY A 128 -20.67 17.92 6.09
CA GLY A 128 -20.67 16.61 6.76
C GLY A 128 -19.33 15.87 6.76
N PHE A 129 -18.33 16.34 6.00
CA PHE A 129 -17.04 15.69 5.86
C PHE A 129 -15.89 16.47 6.49
N VAL A 130 -16.13 17.63 7.11
CA VAL A 130 -15.05 18.50 7.62
C VAL A 130 -14.20 17.78 8.67
N GLU A 131 -14.84 17.15 9.66
CA GLU A 131 -14.13 16.46 10.75
C GLU A 131 -13.38 15.21 10.25
N GLU A 132 -14.01 14.40 9.40
CA GLU A 132 -13.37 13.24 8.78
C GLU A 132 -12.17 13.66 7.93
N THR A 133 -12.31 14.75 7.17
CA THR A 133 -11.25 15.27 6.31
C THR A 133 -10.09 15.83 7.16
N ALA A 134 -10.38 16.56 8.23
CA ALA A 134 -9.36 17.05 9.17
C ALA A 134 -8.59 15.88 9.80
N SER A 135 -9.31 14.88 10.32
CA SER A 135 -8.73 13.67 10.90
C SER A 135 -7.85 12.91 9.90
N ARG A 136 -8.33 12.73 8.67
CA ARG A 136 -7.57 12.07 7.60
C ARG A 136 -6.33 12.85 7.20
N GLN A 137 -6.45 14.17 7.04
CA GLN A 137 -5.33 15.01 6.64
C GLN A 137 -4.26 15.03 7.72
N ARG A 138 -4.65 15.12 8.99
CA ARG A 138 -3.74 15.04 10.13
C ARG A 138 -3.05 13.69 10.22
N HIS A 139 -3.77 12.59 9.96
CA HIS A 139 -3.17 11.27 9.84
C HIS A 139 -2.07 11.22 8.77
N LEU A 140 -2.35 11.76 7.57
CA LEU A 140 -1.37 11.78 6.48
C LEU A 140 -0.15 12.64 6.82
N LEU A 141 -0.33 13.78 7.48
CA LEU A 141 0.76 14.66 7.92
C LEU A 141 1.65 13.99 8.96
N ILE A 142 1.08 13.38 10.00
CA ILE A 142 1.86 12.66 11.02
C ILE A 142 2.65 11.50 10.38
N MET A 143 2.01 10.75 9.48
CA MET A 143 2.68 9.66 8.75
C MET A 143 3.83 10.18 7.89
N PHE A 144 3.63 11.29 7.19
CA PHE A 144 4.68 11.94 6.41
C PHE A 144 5.86 12.37 7.31
N CYS A 145 5.59 13.09 8.40
CA CYS A 145 6.64 13.49 9.35
C CYS A 145 7.42 12.28 9.88
N CYS A 146 6.73 11.17 10.17
CA CYS A 146 7.36 9.90 10.53
C CYS A 146 8.25 9.34 9.39
N ASP A 147 7.79 9.41 8.14
CA ASP A 147 8.53 8.90 6.98
C ASP A 147 9.80 9.71 6.68
N VAL A 148 9.80 11.03 6.92
CA VAL A 148 10.96 11.91 6.70
C VAL A 148 11.82 12.13 7.95
N GLY A 149 11.44 11.56 9.09
CA GLY A 149 12.18 11.65 10.35
C GLY A 149 11.96 12.94 11.17
N TRP A 150 10.92 13.71 10.87
CA TRP A 150 10.52 14.93 11.59
C TRP A 150 9.66 14.57 12.80
N LEU A 151 10.24 13.82 13.74
CA LEU A 151 9.49 13.21 14.84
C LEU A 151 8.96 14.25 15.82
N ASP A 152 9.68 15.34 16.03
CA ASP A 152 9.29 16.41 16.96
C ASP A 152 8.08 17.18 16.41
N GLU A 153 8.05 17.46 15.11
CA GLU A 153 6.88 18.02 14.42
C GLU A 153 5.68 17.07 14.45
N ALA A 154 5.91 15.76 14.33
CA ALA A 154 4.85 14.75 14.44
C ALA A 154 4.21 14.72 15.83
N VAL A 155 5.02 14.85 16.89
CA VAL A 155 4.55 14.96 18.28
C VAL A 155 3.77 16.25 18.48
N TRP A 156 4.29 17.38 17.98
CA TRP A 156 3.60 18.67 18.02
C TRP A 156 2.23 18.59 17.34
N LEU A 157 2.15 17.95 16.16
CA LEU A 157 0.87 17.72 15.47
C LEU A 157 -0.11 16.90 16.31
N VAL A 158 0.35 15.89 17.05
CA VAL A 158 -0.51 15.11 17.96
C VAL A 158 -1.07 15.98 19.10
N GLN A 159 -0.28 16.93 19.62
CA GLN A 159 -0.68 17.84 20.69
C GLN A 159 -1.69 18.90 20.23
N ASP A 160 -1.42 19.50 19.07
CA ASP A 160 -2.19 20.63 18.51
C ASP A 160 -3.59 20.20 18.01
N THR A 161 -3.81 18.91 17.83
CA THR A 161 -4.98 18.42 17.11
C THR A 161 -6.20 18.28 18.01
N SER A 162 -7.24 19.07 17.70
CA SER A 162 -8.61 18.83 18.18
C SER A 162 -9.33 17.70 17.43
N ALA A 163 -8.87 17.35 16.23
CA ALA A 163 -9.40 16.27 15.40
C ALA A 163 -9.09 14.87 15.95
N HIS A 164 -9.85 13.89 15.49
CA HIS A 164 -9.57 12.49 15.81
C HIS A 164 -8.22 12.05 15.24
N LEU A 165 -7.36 11.47 16.09
CA LEU A 165 -6.07 10.95 15.68
C LEU A 165 -6.23 9.50 15.24
N SER A 166 -5.52 9.16 14.17
CA SER A 166 -5.46 7.78 13.71
C SER A 166 -4.56 6.96 14.63
N LYS A 167 -5.12 5.91 15.24
CA LYS A 167 -4.37 4.93 16.06
C LYS A 167 -3.10 4.47 15.35
N ARG A 168 -3.19 4.17 14.05
CA ARG A 168 -2.06 3.70 13.23
C ARG A 168 -0.92 4.74 13.14
N ALA A 169 -1.24 6.03 13.00
CA ALA A 169 -0.22 7.08 12.95
C ALA A 169 0.49 7.24 14.30
N CYS A 170 -0.28 7.27 15.39
CA CYS A 170 0.28 7.39 16.73
C CYS A 170 1.14 6.18 17.10
N GLU A 171 0.71 4.95 16.79
CA GLU A 171 1.50 3.74 17.01
C GLU A 171 2.82 3.77 16.24
N ARG A 172 2.79 4.23 14.98
CA ARG A 172 4.01 4.40 14.18
C ARG A 172 4.95 5.44 14.78
N LEU A 173 4.42 6.58 15.22
CA LEU A 173 5.21 7.63 15.86
C LEU A 173 5.85 7.14 17.15
N ILE A 174 5.08 6.47 18.03
CA ILE A 174 5.59 5.86 19.27
C ILE A 174 6.72 4.88 18.96
N TYR A 175 6.54 4.03 17.94
CA TYR A 175 7.59 3.11 17.50
C TYR A 175 8.87 3.85 17.11
N LEU A 176 8.80 4.88 16.27
CA LEU A 176 9.99 5.61 15.82
C LEU A 176 10.66 6.40 16.96
N LEU A 177 9.89 6.95 17.90
CA LEU A 177 10.43 7.59 19.10
C LEU A 177 11.20 6.59 19.98
N ARG A 178 10.69 5.35 20.14
CA ARG A 178 11.41 4.29 20.88
C ARG A 178 12.73 3.92 20.21
N VAL A 179 12.75 3.89 18.88
CA VAL A 179 13.96 3.58 18.11
C VAL A 179 15.02 4.68 18.24
N ARG A 180 14.64 5.96 18.37
CA ARG A 180 15.58 7.09 18.50
C ARG A 180 16.30 7.12 19.86
N GLN A 181 15.74 6.51 20.90
CA GLN A 181 16.34 6.33 22.25
C GLN A 181 16.78 7.62 22.97
N GLY A 182 16.12 8.77 22.75
CA GLY A 182 16.37 10.01 23.49
C GLY A 182 15.58 10.11 24.82
N GLU A 183 16.11 10.82 25.82
CA GLU A 183 15.36 11.11 27.06
C GLU A 183 14.06 11.91 26.78
N SER A 184 14.12 12.86 25.83
CA SER A 184 12.94 13.59 25.35
C SER A 184 11.92 12.70 24.65
N ASP A 185 12.34 11.56 24.10
CA ASP A 185 11.45 10.63 23.40
C ASP A 185 10.54 9.88 24.36
N LEU A 186 10.99 9.57 25.58
CA LEU A 186 10.14 8.94 26.60
C LEU A 186 8.99 9.85 27.04
N ALA A 187 9.27 11.15 27.20
CA ALA A 187 8.25 12.15 27.47
C ALA A 187 7.25 12.27 26.30
N ASN A 188 7.77 12.32 25.07
CA ASN A 188 6.96 12.37 23.85
C ASN A 188 6.09 11.12 23.66
N ILE A 189 6.61 9.91 23.92
CA ILE A 189 5.84 8.65 23.88
C ILE A 189 4.68 8.71 24.87
N SER A 190 4.96 9.08 26.12
CA SER A 190 3.94 9.16 27.18
C SER A 190 2.82 10.13 26.78
N LEU A 191 3.19 11.26 26.18
CA LEU A 191 2.24 12.25 25.69
C LEU A 191 1.36 11.71 24.54
N VAL A 192 1.95 11.03 23.56
CA VAL A 192 1.19 10.47 22.43
C VAL A 192 0.24 9.36 22.91
N GLU A 193 0.67 8.54 23.87
CA GLU A 193 -0.16 7.52 24.52
C GLU A 193 -1.31 8.14 25.31
N GLU A 194 -1.07 9.24 26.03
CA GLU A 194 -2.11 9.98 26.76
C GLU A 194 -3.16 10.57 25.81
N CYS A 195 -2.75 11.20 24.70
CA CYS A 195 -3.66 11.71 23.67
C CYS A 195 -4.54 10.60 23.08
N LEU A 196 -3.96 9.44 22.78
CA LEU A 196 -4.72 8.27 22.32
C LEU A 196 -5.72 7.78 23.37
N GLN A 197 -5.34 7.75 24.64
CA GLN A 197 -6.21 7.28 25.72
C GLN A 197 -7.37 8.24 25.97
N LYS A 198 -7.12 9.56 25.95
CA LYS A 198 -8.16 10.60 26.03
C LYS A 198 -9.18 10.46 24.89
N GLN A 199 -8.73 10.19 23.66
CA GLN A 199 -9.64 9.95 22.54
C GLN A 199 -10.44 8.66 22.67
N ARG A 200 -9.87 7.59 23.25
CA ARG A 200 -10.60 6.36 23.55
C ARG A 200 -11.69 6.60 24.60
N GLN A 201 -11.37 7.33 25.66
CA GLN A 201 -12.30 7.67 26.73
C GLN A 201 -13.46 8.55 26.22
N ALA A 202 -13.16 9.54 25.38
CA ALA A 202 -14.19 10.39 24.75
C ALA A 202 -15.14 9.60 23.82
N ARG A 203 -14.69 8.45 23.29
CA ARG A 203 -15.50 7.58 22.43
C ARG A 203 -16.32 6.55 23.19
N THR A 204 -16.11 6.38 24.50
CA THR A 204 -16.96 5.49 25.30
C THR A 204 -18.36 6.10 25.30
N PRO A 205 -19.35 5.49 24.62
CA PRO A 205 -20.65 6.12 24.46
C PRO A 205 -21.30 6.24 25.84
N THR A 206 -21.53 7.47 26.29
CA THR A 206 -22.46 7.72 27.37
C THR A 206 -23.81 7.18 26.93
N SER A 207 -24.29 6.16 27.65
CA SER A 207 -25.52 5.46 27.33
C SER A 207 -26.72 6.39 27.45
N SER A 208 -27.16 6.99 26.34
CA SER A 208 -28.51 7.54 26.24
C SER A 208 -29.01 7.47 24.79
N HIS A 209 -29.91 6.52 24.58
CA HIS A 209 -31.00 6.51 23.59
C HIS A 209 -30.85 7.40 22.35
N ALA A 210 -30.06 6.96 21.36
CA ALA A 210 -30.23 7.42 19.98
C ALA A 210 -30.31 6.20 19.06
N SER A 211 -31.49 6.02 18.47
CA SER A 211 -31.85 5.00 17.48
C SER A 211 -31.18 5.24 16.12
N HIS A 212 -29.87 5.41 16.10
CA HIS A 212 -29.10 5.24 14.89
C HIS A 212 -28.74 3.76 14.78
N SER A 213 -29.33 3.07 13.79
CA SER A 213 -28.94 1.70 13.44
C SER A 213 -27.41 1.65 13.40
N PRO A 214 -26.76 0.81 14.22
CA PRO A 214 -25.32 0.72 14.21
C PRO A 214 -24.93 0.27 12.81
N SER A 215 -24.30 1.15 12.05
CA SER A 215 -23.54 0.72 10.88
C SER A 215 -22.47 -0.20 11.42
N SER A 216 -22.74 -1.51 11.41
CA SER A 216 -21.85 -2.54 11.92
C SER A 216 -20.45 -2.25 11.38
N PRO A 217 -19.40 -2.26 12.22
CA PRO A 217 -18.04 -2.06 11.75
C PRO A 217 -17.83 -2.97 10.54
N LYS A 218 -17.50 -2.36 9.38
CA LYS A 218 -17.19 -3.12 8.18
C LYS A 218 -15.89 -3.85 8.45
N GLU A 219 -15.99 -5.05 9.01
CA GLU A 219 -14.86 -5.94 9.20
C GLU A 219 -14.26 -6.21 7.82
N PHE A 220 -13.08 -5.66 7.58
CA PHE A 220 -12.29 -5.96 6.40
C PHE A 220 -11.66 -7.34 6.63
N TYR A 221 -12.21 -8.36 5.97
CA TYR A 221 -11.69 -9.71 6.05
C TYR A 221 -10.48 -9.88 5.13
N SER A 222 -9.48 -10.65 5.58
CA SER A 222 -8.39 -11.08 4.72
C SER A 222 -8.92 -12.02 3.64
N THR A 223 -8.60 -11.75 2.36
CA THR A 223 -8.91 -12.62 1.21
C THR A 223 -8.50 -14.07 1.49
N ARG A 224 -7.34 -14.27 2.13
CA ARG A 224 -6.82 -15.58 2.47
C ARG A 224 -7.72 -16.38 3.41
N ALA A 225 -8.22 -15.75 4.47
CA ALA A 225 -9.10 -16.42 5.44
C ALA A 225 -10.41 -16.90 4.78
N ILE A 226 -10.88 -16.20 3.74
CA ILE A 226 -12.06 -16.58 2.96
C ILE A 226 -11.76 -17.80 2.09
N ILE A 227 -10.57 -17.83 1.46
CA ILE A 227 -10.13 -18.95 0.62
C ILE A 227 -9.92 -20.21 1.46
N GLU A 228 -9.35 -20.07 2.65
CA GLU A 228 -9.10 -21.18 3.59
C GLU A 228 -10.38 -21.66 4.31
N GLY A 229 -11.55 -21.05 4.04
CA GLY A 229 -12.82 -21.44 4.65
C GLY A 229 -12.93 -21.14 6.15
N LEU A 230 -11.98 -20.39 6.72
CA LEU A 230 -11.88 -20.12 8.16
C LEU A 230 -12.94 -19.13 8.68
N ARG A 231 -13.75 -18.52 7.81
CA ARG A 231 -14.77 -17.53 8.20
C ARG A 231 -16.06 -17.62 7.39
N THR A 232 -17.14 -17.16 8.02
CA THR A 232 -18.47 -17.12 7.45
C THR A 232 -18.50 -16.26 6.19
N HIS A 233 -19.16 -16.79 5.16
CA HIS A 233 -19.29 -16.10 3.89
C HIS A 233 -20.01 -14.75 4.07
N GLN A 234 -19.54 -13.72 3.36
CA GLN A 234 -20.30 -12.48 3.21
C GLN A 234 -21.72 -12.80 2.74
N SER A 235 -22.69 -12.01 3.20
CA SER A 235 -24.10 -12.23 2.83
C SER A 235 -24.25 -12.29 1.31
N ARG A 236 -25.12 -13.19 0.82
CA ARG A 236 -25.49 -13.30 -0.60
C ARG A 236 -25.88 -11.94 -1.20
N THR A 237 -26.44 -11.05 -0.38
CA THR A 237 -26.80 -9.67 -0.78
C THR A 237 -25.57 -8.81 -1.10
N TRP A 238 -24.47 -8.96 -0.35
CA TRP A 238 -23.21 -8.26 -0.62
C TRP A 238 -22.59 -8.74 -1.94
N ILE A 239 -22.52 -10.05 -2.16
CA ILE A 239 -21.99 -10.62 -3.41
C ILE A 239 -22.83 -10.16 -4.61
N ALA A 240 -24.16 -10.19 -4.49
CA ALA A 240 -25.05 -9.69 -5.54
C ALA A 240 -24.84 -8.18 -5.81
N SER A 241 -24.60 -7.39 -4.76
CA SER A 241 -24.29 -5.96 -4.89
C SER A 241 -22.96 -5.72 -5.59
N GLN A 242 -21.90 -6.45 -5.20
CA GLN A 242 -20.60 -6.36 -5.86
C GLN A 242 -20.66 -6.84 -7.32
N LEU A 243 -21.40 -7.91 -7.61
CA LEU A 243 -21.61 -8.38 -8.97
C LEU A 243 -22.28 -7.31 -9.86
N ARG A 244 -23.32 -6.64 -9.35
CA ARG A 244 -23.95 -5.50 -10.05
C ARG A 244 -22.96 -4.36 -10.25
N ASN A 245 -22.14 -4.07 -9.25
CA ASN A 245 -21.13 -3.03 -9.34
C ASN A 245 -20.06 -3.35 -10.41
N VAL A 246 -19.49 -4.56 -10.40
CA VAL A 246 -18.52 -5.03 -11.41
C VAL A 246 -19.15 -4.99 -12.81
N LYS A 247 -20.38 -5.48 -12.97
CA LYS A 247 -21.10 -5.40 -14.25
C LYS A 247 -21.28 -3.96 -14.74
N ARG A 248 -21.60 -3.03 -13.83
CA ARG A 248 -21.74 -1.60 -14.13
C ARG A 248 -20.40 -0.99 -14.57
N LEU A 249 -19.31 -1.25 -13.82
CA LEU A 249 -17.97 -0.75 -14.13
C LEU A 249 -17.47 -1.26 -15.49
N LEU A 250 -17.69 -2.55 -15.78
CA LEU A 250 -17.39 -3.13 -17.10
C LEU A 250 -18.23 -2.49 -18.21
N SER A 251 -19.50 -2.16 -17.95
CA SER A 251 -20.36 -1.50 -18.94
C SER A 251 -19.92 -0.07 -19.23
N GLN A 252 -19.37 0.61 -18.23
CA GLN A 252 -18.87 1.99 -18.32
C GLN A 252 -17.43 2.09 -18.86
N ARG A 253 -16.79 0.96 -19.20
CA ARG A 253 -15.35 0.89 -19.56
C ARG A 253 -14.44 1.51 -18.48
N SER A 254 -14.91 1.53 -17.23
CA SER A 254 -14.32 2.28 -16.12
C SER A 254 -13.87 1.36 -15.00
N LEU A 255 -13.34 0.17 -15.34
CA LEU A 255 -12.67 -0.70 -14.38
C LEU A 255 -11.31 -0.08 -13.98
N VAL A 256 -11.31 1.19 -13.56
CA VAL A 256 -10.15 1.97 -13.15
C VAL A 256 -10.08 1.98 -11.63
N LEU A 257 -8.88 1.73 -11.13
CA LEU A 257 -8.48 1.47 -9.73
C LEU A 257 -8.69 2.63 -8.74
N SER A 258 -9.22 3.78 -9.15
CA SER A 258 -9.12 5.02 -8.37
C SER A 258 -10.15 5.21 -7.24
N ARG A 259 -11.01 4.22 -6.96
CA ARG A 259 -11.89 4.24 -5.77
C ARG A 259 -11.88 2.90 -5.01
N PRO A 260 -12.15 2.92 -3.69
CA PRO A 260 -12.09 1.76 -2.80
C PRO A 260 -13.34 0.86 -2.92
N PRO A 261 -13.69 0.41 -4.13
CA PRO A 261 -13.96 -1.02 -4.28
C PRO A 261 -12.99 -1.74 -5.24
N GLY A 262 -12.08 -1.02 -5.93
CA GLY A 262 -11.06 -1.62 -6.80
C GLY A 262 -10.03 -2.48 -6.05
N ASN A 263 -9.84 -2.23 -4.75
CA ASN A 263 -8.98 -3.04 -3.89
C ASN A 263 -9.59 -4.39 -3.48
N SER A 264 -10.86 -4.68 -3.78
CA SER A 264 -11.49 -5.95 -3.42
C SER A 264 -11.89 -6.82 -4.60
N LEU A 265 -11.47 -6.55 -5.85
CA LEU A 265 -11.86 -7.43 -6.97
C LEU A 265 -11.36 -8.89 -6.75
N HIS A 266 -10.15 -9.06 -6.24
CA HIS A 266 -9.61 -10.38 -5.86
C HIS A 266 -10.34 -10.96 -4.62
N SER A 267 -10.71 -10.13 -3.64
CA SER A 267 -11.57 -10.55 -2.51
C SER A 267 -12.99 -10.92 -2.93
N PHE A 268 -13.54 -10.23 -3.93
CA PHE A 268 -14.81 -10.56 -4.56
C PHE A 268 -14.71 -11.89 -5.29
N MET A 269 -13.63 -12.14 -6.04
CA MET A 269 -13.37 -13.45 -6.65
C MET A 269 -13.31 -14.55 -5.58
N ALA A 270 -12.62 -14.30 -4.46
CA ALA A 270 -12.56 -15.23 -3.33
C ALA A 270 -13.95 -15.51 -2.74
N HIS A 271 -14.72 -14.47 -2.40
CA HIS A 271 -16.09 -14.64 -1.88
C HIS A 271 -17.03 -15.30 -2.89
N TYR A 272 -16.91 -14.96 -4.17
CA TYR A 272 -17.74 -15.52 -5.22
C TYR A 272 -17.49 -17.02 -5.39
N ASN A 273 -16.21 -17.43 -5.45
CA ASN A 273 -15.82 -18.83 -5.53
C ASN A 273 -16.19 -19.60 -4.25
N ALA A 274 -16.08 -18.98 -3.08
CA ALA A 274 -16.48 -19.60 -1.82
C ALA A 274 -18.00 -19.84 -1.72
N CYS A 275 -18.82 -19.06 -2.43
CA CYS A 275 -20.29 -19.12 -2.32
C CYS A 275 -20.99 -19.98 -3.38
N ARG A 276 -20.30 -20.51 -4.40
CA ARG A 276 -20.95 -21.22 -5.51
C ARG A 276 -20.16 -22.41 -6.02
N HIS A 277 -20.89 -23.47 -6.42
CA HIS A 277 -20.36 -24.58 -7.22
C HIS A 277 -20.24 -24.27 -8.72
N SER A 278 -20.71 -23.11 -9.20
CA SER A 278 -20.69 -22.75 -10.63
C SER A 278 -19.72 -21.60 -10.91
N THR A 279 -18.61 -21.93 -11.56
CA THR A 279 -17.54 -21.02 -12.02
C THR A 279 -17.95 -20.15 -13.22
N ASN A 280 -19.12 -20.42 -13.83
CA ASN A 280 -19.58 -19.78 -15.07
C ASN A 280 -19.77 -18.26 -14.96
N GLY A 281 -20.04 -17.74 -13.77
CA GLY A 281 -20.22 -16.30 -13.57
C GLY A 281 -18.91 -15.51 -13.71
N LEU A 282 -17.83 -15.96 -13.06
CA LEU A 282 -16.53 -15.31 -13.15
C LEU A 282 -15.95 -15.44 -14.57
N SER A 283 -16.12 -16.59 -15.23
CA SER A 283 -15.66 -16.76 -16.61
C SER A 283 -16.40 -15.80 -17.57
N THR A 284 -17.71 -15.60 -17.38
CA THR A 284 -18.48 -14.62 -18.17
C THR A 284 -18.01 -13.19 -17.95
N LEU A 285 -17.77 -12.80 -16.68
CA LEU A 285 -17.25 -11.47 -16.36
C LEU A 285 -15.84 -11.26 -16.91
N ARG A 286 -14.98 -12.29 -16.83
CA ARG A 286 -13.65 -12.30 -17.41
C ARG A 286 -13.70 -12.10 -18.92
N LYS A 287 -14.46 -12.93 -19.65
CA LYS A 287 -14.64 -12.79 -21.11
C LYS A 287 -15.08 -11.37 -21.48
N ARG A 288 -16.00 -10.79 -20.69
CA ARG A 288 -16.44 -9.41 -20.90
C ARG A 288 -15.32 -8.40 -20.62
N ALA A 289 -14.57 -8.53 -19.53
CA ALA A 289 -13.46 -7.64 -19.21
C ALA A 289 -12.40 -7.61 -20.32
N LEU A 290 -12.08 -8.78 -20.87
CA LEU A 290 -11.09 -8.96 -21.93
C LEU A 290 -11.49 -8.31 -23.27
N VAL A 291 -12.78 -8.12 -23.52
CA VAL A 291 -13.29 -7.52 -24.77
C VAL A 291 -13.49 -6.00 -24.64
N VAL A 292 -13.61 -5.46 -23.42
CA VAL A 292 -14.01 -4.06 -23.20
C VAL A 292 -12.91 -3.07 -23.54
N SER A 293 -11.70 -3.28 -23.00
CA SER A 293 -10.50 -2.47 -23.27
C SER A 293 -9.26 -3.14 -22.70
N ASP A 294 -8.08 -2.78 -23.19
CA ASP A 294 -6.80 -3.28 -22.67
C ASP A 294 -6.64 -2.95 -21.18
N GLN A 295 -7.06 -1.75 -20.76
CA GLN A 295 -7.04 -1.37 -19.34
C GLN A 295 -7.95 -2.25 -18.48
N CYS A 296 -9.17 -2.57 -18.94
CA CYS A 296 -10.06 -3.48 -18.22
C CYS A 296 -9.50 -4.90 -18.17
N SER A 297 -8.91 -5.35 -19.28
CA SER A 297 -8.23 -6.65 -19.41
C SER A 297 -7.09 -6.76 -18.41
N TYR A 298 -6.17 -5.79 -18.44
CA TYR A 298 -5.05 -5.66 -17.52
C TYR A 298 -5.52 -5.74 -16.06
N THR A 299 -6.45 -4.86 -15.67
CA THR A 299 -6.91 -4.79 -14.28
C THR A 299 -7.59 -6.08 -13.83
N TRP A 300 -8.39 -6.72 -14.69
CA TRP A 300 -9.00 -8.01 -14.38
C TRP A 300 -7.94 -9.09 -14.16
N LEU A 301 -7.03 -9.26 -15.13
CA LEU A 301 -6.00 -10.29 -15.12
C LEU A 301 -5.05 -10.15 -13.94
N CYS A 302 -4.62 -8.92 -13.62
CA CYS A 302 -3.81 -8.67 -12.43
C CYS A 302 -4.54 -9.11 -11.17
N LYS A 303 -5.81 -8.71 -10.97
CA LYS A 303 -6.59 -9.10 -9.78
C LYS A 303 -6.90 -10.60 -9.72
N GLU A 304 -7.00 -11.27 -10.86
CA GLU A 304 -7.06 -12.72 -10.93
C GLU A 304 -5.74 -13.37 -10.48
N MET A 305 -4.58 -12.84 -10.89
CA MET A 305 -3.27 -13.29 -10.37
C MET A 305 -3.15 -13.08 -8.86
N PHE A 306 -3.60 -11.95 -8.30
CA PHE A 306 -3.64 -11.74 -6.84
C PHE A 306 -4.54 -12.76 -6.15
N TYR A 307 -5.71 -13.07 -6.71
CA TYR A 307 -6.59 -14.10 -6.17
C TYR A 307 -5.91 -15.48 -6.17
N LEU A 308 -5.27 -15.86 -7.28
CA LEU A 308 -4.55 -17.13 -7.40
C LEU A 308 -3.34 -17.20 -6.44
N HIS A 309 -2.66 -16.07 -6.21
CA HIS A 309 -1.57 -15.95 -5.24
C HIS A 309 -2.07 -16.23 -3.82
N GLU A 310 -3.16 -15.60 -3.40
CA GLU A 310 -3.78 -15.86 -2.08
C GLU A 310 -4.28 -17.30 -1.97
N ALA A 311 -4.67 -17.93 -3.09
CA ALA A 311 -5.04 -19.33 -3.16
C ALA A 311 -3.83 -20.29 -3.30
N ARG A 312 -2.59 -19.80 -3.31
CA ARG A 312 -1.34 -20.56 -3.50
C ARG A 312 -1.31 -21.38 -4.80
N LYS A 313 -2.02 -20.94 -5.83
CA LYS A 313 -2.07 -21.59 -7.15
C LYS A 313 -1.02 -20.99 -8.08
N PHE A 314 0.25 -21.19 -7.76
CA PHE A 314 1.35 -20.51 -8.46
C PHE A 314 1.50 -20.95 -9.92
N ALA A 315 1.27 -22.23 -10.24
CA ALA A 315 1.27 -22.72 -11.60
C ALA A 315 0.19 -22.04 -12.48
N ASP A 316 -0.98 -21.78 -11.90
CA ASP A 316 -2.07 -21.06 -12.58
C ASP A 316 -1.70 -19.60 -12.86
N ILE A 317 -0.93 -18.94 -11.98
CA ILE A 317 -0.41 -17.58 -12.21
C ILE A 317 0.51 -17.57 -13.43
N ILE A 318 1.43 -18.54 -13.53
CA ILE A 318 2.35 -18.66 -14.67
C ILE A 318 1.59 -18.91 -15.97
N ALA A 319 0.61 -19.83 -15.96
CA ALA A 319 -0.24 -20.08 -17.13
C ALA A 319 -1.07 -18.85 -17.54
N LEU A 320 -1.63 -18.13 -16.56
CA LEU A 320 -2.40 -16.92 -16.80
C LEU A 320 -1.52 -15.81 -17.39
N PHE A 321 -0.30 -15.66 -16.87
CA PHE A 321 0.66 -14.68 -17.35
C PHE A 321 1.11 -14.99 -18.78
N ASP A 322 1.54 -16.23 -19.07
CA ASP A 322 1.99 -16.65 -20.41
C ASP A 322 0.93 -16.44 -21.50
N ALA A 323 -0.33 -16.66 -21.14
CA ALA A 323 -1.44 -16.53 -22.07
C ALA A 323 -1.77 -15.07 -22.43
N ASN A 324 -1.45 -14.09 -21.57
CA ASN A 324 -1.99 -12.72 -21.70
C ASN A 324 -0.95 -11.60 -21.68
N PHE A 325 0.28 -11.85 -21.24
CA PHE A 325 1.30 -10.81 -21.04
C PHE A 325 2.62 -11.11 -21.75
N GLU A 326 3.44 -10.08 -21.93
CA GLU A 326 4.80 -10.20 -22.45
C GLU A 326 5.81 -10.55 -21.34
N PRO A 327 6.60 -11.63 -21.48
CA PRO A 327 7.60 -12.05 -20.48
C PRO A 327 8.93 -11.29 -20.59
N SER A 328 8.95 -10.08 -21.16
CA SER A 328 10.19 -9.36 -21.54
C SER A 328 11.13 -9.04 -20.36
N PHE A 329 10.60 -8.97 -19.15
CA PHE A 329 11.38 -8.70 -17.94
C PHE A 329 11.79 -9.97 -17.16
N LEU A 330 11.37 -11.16 -17.62
CA LEU A 330 11.66 -12.43 -16.96
C LEU A 330 12.90 -13.10 -17.57
N PRO A 331 13.68 -13.84 -16.76
CA PRO A 331 14.81 -14.60 -17.29
C PRO A 331 14.32 -15.74 -18.18
N HIS A 332 14.79 -15.77 -19.43
CA HIS A 332 14.26 -16.66 -20.47
C HIS A 332 14.33 -18.14 -20.11
N GLU A 333 15.47 -18.62 -19.60
CA GLU A 333 15.66 -20.04 -19.25
C GLU A 333 14.77 -20.50 -18.07
N PRO A 334 14.84 -19.89 -16.86
CA PRO A 334 13.91 -20.22 -15.76
C PRO A 334 12.45 -20.11 -16.15
N TRP A 335 12.09 -19.09 -16.94
CA TRP A 335 10.73 -18.91 -17.42
C TRP A 335 10.26 -20.10 -18.26
N LEU A 336 11.05 -20.54 -19.24
CA LEU A 336 10.68 -21.69 -20.09
C LEU A 336 10.55 -22.99 -19.29
N LEU A 337 11.48 -23.23 -18.36
CA LEU A 337 11.45 -24.41 -17.50
C LEU A 337 10.18 -24.44 -16.65
N LEU A 338 9.92 -23.36 -15.90
CA LEU A 338 8.78 -23.28 -14.99
C LEU A 338 7.43 -23.24 -15.74
N ARG A 339 7.40 -22.64 -16.93
CA ARG A 339 6.23 -22.65 -17.81
C ARG A 339 5.83 -24.06 -18.24
N ALA A 340 6.78 -24.98 -18.44
CA ALA A 340 6.47 -26.36 -18.83
C ALA A 340 5.66 -27.12 -17.76
N HIS A 341 5.74 -26.69 -16.51
CA HIS A 341 4.97 -27.24 -15.39
C HIS A 341 3.65 -26.51 -15.13
N ALA A 342 3.39 -25.42 -15.86
CA ALA A 342 2.13 -24.71 -15.76
C ALA A 342 1.04 -25.47 -16.56
N PRO A 343 -0.19 -25.59 -16.02
CA PRO A 343 -1.26 -26.32 -16.68
C PRO A 343 -1.57 -25.71 -18.04
N SER A 344 -1.30 -26.48 -19.10
CA SER A 344 -1.58 -26.08 -20.47
C SER A 344 -3.10 -26.13 -20.72
N GLY A 345 -3.66 -25.05 -21.29
CA GLY A 345 -5.04 -25.05 -21.77
C GLY A 345 -6.13 -24.65 -20.77
N LEU A 346 -5.81 -24.39 -19.49
CA LEU A 346 -6.80 -23.88 -18.52
C LEU A 346 -7.33 -22.50 -18.89
N TYR A 347 -6.48 -21.70 -19.53
CA TYR A 347 -6.85 -20.40 -20.05
C TYR A 347 -6.93 -20.51 -21.55
N GLU A 348 -8.15 -20.62 -22.07
CA GLU A 348 -8.41 -20.35 -23.48
C GLU A 348 -7.68 -19.06 -23.82
N ARG A 349 -6.84 -19.07 -24.88
CA ARG A 349 -6.25 -17.86 -25.45
C ARG A 349 -7.40 -17.03 -26.01
N HIS A 350 -8.15 -16.41 -25.11
CA HIS A 350 -9.09 -15.38 -25.45
C HIS A 350 -8.24 -14.23 -25.92
N VAL A 351 -8.34 -14.02 -27.23
CA VAL A 351 -7.63 -13.05 -28.04
C VAL A 351 -7.81 -11.66 -27.42
N VAL A 352 -6.99 -11.33 -26.43
CA VAL A 352 -6.53 -9.95 -26.33
C VAL A 352 -5.68 -9.77 -27.59
N PRO A 353 -6.03 -8.85 -28.50
CA PRO A 353 -5.38 -8.74 -29.82
C PRO A 353 -3.86 -8.57 -29.72
N THR A 354 -3.40 -8.03 -28.60
CA THR A 354 -2.01 -7.78 -28.26
C THR A 354 -1.70 -8.30 -26.86
N ARG A 355 -0.53 -8.91 -26.66
CA ARG A 355 -0.05 -9.22 -25.32
C ARG A 355 0.09 -7.92 -24.53
N LEU A 356 -0.33 -7.95 -23.27
CA LEU A 356 -0.26 -6.78 -22.39
C LEU A 356 1.13 -6.69 -21.75
N GLU A 357 1.62 -5.47 -21.56
CA GLU A 357 2.79 -5.23 -20.70
C GLU A 357 2.34 -5.22 -19.24
N ILE A 358 3.03 -5.95 -18.37
CA ILE A 358 2.77 -5.86 -16.94
C ILE A 358 3.45 -4.64 -16.33
N SER A 359 2.75 -3.90 -15.47
CA SER A 359 3.40 -2.81 -14.74
C SER A 359 4.41 -3.36 -13.75
N GLY A 360 5.49 -2.60 -13.51
CA GLY A 360 6.43 -2.94 -12.44
C GLY A 360 5.72 -3.13 -11.10
N ALA A 361 4.74 -2.29 -10.77
CA ALA A 361 3.99 -2.41 -9.52
C ALA A 361 3.29 -3.76 -9.32
N ASP A 362 2.92 -4.48 -10.40
CA ASP A 362 2.23 -5.77 -10.34
C ASP A 362 3.15 -6.96 -10.65
N ALA A 363 4.32 -6.74 -11.26
CA ALA A 363 5.29 -7.78 -11.65
C ALA A 363 5.74 -8.68 -10.49
N TRP A 364 5.70 -8.17 -9.25
CA TRP A 364 6.08 -8.91 -8.05
C TRP A 364 5.29 -10.22 -7.87
N VAL A 365 4.01 -10.28 -8.28
CA VAL A 365 3.17 -11.48 -8.11
C VAL A 365 3.72 -12.65 -8.93
N ILE A 366 4.33 -12.34 -10.08
CA ILE A 366 4.94 -13.31 -10.98
C ILE A 366 6.28 -13.74 -10.44
N TRP A 367 7.12 -12.80 -9.99
CA TRP A 367 8.38 -13.13 -9.32
C TRP A 367 8.14 -14.06 -8.13
N ASN A 368 7.13 -13.75 -7.31
CA ASN A 368 6.74 -14.61 -6.19
C ASN A 368 6.32 -16.01 -6.67
N ALA A 369 5.46 -16.08 -7.69
CA ALA A 369 5.00 -17.35 -8.26
C ALA A 369 6.15 -18.19 -8.83
N LEU A 370 7.11 -17.58 -9.52
CA LEU A 370 8.29 -18.27 -10.06
C LEU A 370 9.14 -18.88 -8.95
N VAL A 371 9.43 -18.12 -7.89
CA VAL A 371 10.20 -18.60 -6.73
C VAL A 371 9.48 -19.76 -6.04
N ARG A 372 8.17 -19.62 -5.82
CA ARG A 372 7.36 -20.68 -5.17
C ARG A 372 7.28 -21.94 -6.02
N LEU A 373 7.13 -21.79 -7.34
CA LEU A 373 7.06 -22.92 -8.26
C LEU A 373 8.41 -23.62 -8.42
N CYS A 374 9.52 -22.87 -8.36
CA CYS A 374 10.88 -23.40 -8.37
C CYS A 374 11.16 -24.40 -7.25
N ILE A 375 10.51 -24.23 -6.09
CA ILE A 375 10.63 -25.14 -4.95
C ILE A 375 9.56 -26.24 -4.97
N ALA A 376 8.36 -25.95 -5.50
CA ALA A 376 7.25 -26.90 -5.50
C ALA A 376 7.37 -27.99 -6.59
N VAL A 377 8.17 -27.75 -7.62
CA VAL A 377 8.37 -28.67 -8.75
C VAL A 377 9.70 -29.40 -8.60
N ASP A 378 9.72 -30.68 -8.97
CA ASP A 378 10.93 -31.50 -9.03
C ASP A 378 11.82 -31.08 -10.21
N LEU A 379 12.60 -30.02 -10.01
CA LEU A 379 13.59 -29.56 -10.96
C LEU A 379 14.93 -30.27 -10.72
N PRO A 380 15.72 -30.54 -11.77
CA PRO A 380 17.04 -31.16 -11.62
C PRO A 380 18.04 -30.26 -10.90
N THR A 381 17.91 -28.93 -11.03
CA THR A 381 18.83 -27.93 -10.47
C THR A 381 18.07 -26.72 -9.89
N PRO A 382 17.23 -26.92 -8.85
CA PRO A 382 16.38 -25.85 -8.32
C PRO A 382 17.19 -24.66 -7.80
N LEU A 383 18.39 -24.92 -7.26
CA LEU A 383 19.31 -23.88 -6.80
C LEU A 383 19.78 -22.96 -7.93
N GLY A 384 20.24 -23.52 -9.05
CA GLY A 384 20.69 -22.72 -10.19
C GLY A 384 19.56 -21.91 -10.82
N VAL A 385 18.36 -22.49 -10.91
CA VAL A 385 17.16 -21.77 -11.38
C VAL A 385 16.80 -20.63 -10.42
N LEU A 386 16.84 -20.87 -9.10
CA LEU A 386 16.56 -19.85 -8.09
C LEU A 386 17.58 -18.70 -8.11
N GLU A 387 18.87 -18.98 -8.32
CA GLU A 387 19.91 -17.94 -8.45
C GLU A 387 19.66 -17.02 -9.64
N ILE A 388 19.30 -17.58 -10.79
CA ILE A 388 18.97 -16.76 -11.98
C ILE A 388 17.74 -15.90 -11.69
N ILE A 389 16.70 -16.47 -11.06
CA ILE A 389 15.50 -15.72 -10.65
C ILE A 389 15.88 -14.60 -9.67
N HIS A 390 16.73 -14.89 -8.68
CA HIS A 390 17.17 -13.93 -7.69
C HIS A 390 17.93 -12.75 -8.32
N HIS A 391 18.96 -13.01 -9.13
CA HIS A 391 19.71 -11.96 -9.81
C HIS A 391 18.83 -11.12 -10.75
N SER A 392 17.90 -11.77 -11.45
CA SER A 392 16.97 -11.06 -12.34
C SER A 392 15.98 -10.19 -11.55
N ALA A 393 15.50 -10.67 -10.40
CA ALA A 393 14.63 -9.89 -9.52
C ALA A 393 15.37 -8.67 -8.91
N VAL A 394 16.64 -8.83 -8.53
CA VAL A 394 17.52 -7.74 -8.07
C VAL A 394 17.71 -6.70 -9.17
N HIS A 395 18.07 -7.13 -10.38
CA HIS A 395 18.24 -6.25 -11.53
C HIS A 395 16.95 -5.51 -11.89
N PHE A 396 15.83 -6.24 -11.97
CA PHE A 396 14.54 -5.63 -12.23
C PHE A 396 14.18 -4.61 -11.14
N SER A 397 14.40 -4.95 -9.88
CA SER A 397 14.13 -4.06 -8.75
C SER A 397 14.98 -2.80 -8.79
N SER A 398 16.24 -2.86 -9.23
CA SER A 398 17.11 -1.69 -9.34
C SER A 398 16.72 -0.75 -10.49
N MET A 399 16.08 -1.26 -11.54
CA MET A 399 15.56 -0.44 -12.65
C MET A 399 14.29 0.34 -12.31
N LEU A 400 13.56 -0.06 -11.25
CA LEU A 400 12.32 0.64 -10.86
C LEU A 400 12.64 1.99 -10.23
N THR A 401 11.90 3.01 -10.64
CA THR A 401 11.96 4.33 -10.00
C THR A 401 11.51 4.24 -8.53
N ASP A 402 12.02 5.14 -7.69
CA ASP A 402 11.59 5.25 -6.28
C ASP A 402 10.08 5.38 -6.15
N ARG A 403 9.43 6.08 -7.09
CA ARG A 403 7.98 6.25 -7.12
C ARG A 403 7.26 4.91 -7.33
N GLN A 404 7.68 4.13 -8.32
CA GLN A 404 7.08 2.82 -8.59
C GLN A 404 7.27 1.88 -7.41
N PHE A 405 8.43 1.95 -6.75
CA PHE A 405 8.70 1.14 -5.57
C PHE A 405 7.89 1.58 -4.34
N ARG A 406 7.89 2.89 -4.02
CA ARG A 406 7.13 3.47 -2.88
C ARG A 406 5.63 3.31 -3.01
N ALA A 407 5.10 3.14 -4.22
CA ALA A 407 3.69 2.85 -4.40
C ALA A 407 3.31 1.47 -3.82
N PHE A 408 4.25 0.51 -3.80
CA PHE A 408 4.01 -0.88 -3.36
C PHE A 408 5.23 -1.49 -2.65
N PRO A 409 5.69 -0.92 -1.52
CA PRO A 409 6.92 -1.35 -0.87
C PRO A 409 6.84 -2.79 -0.36
N THR A 410 5.66 -3.18 0.16
CA THR A 410 5.41 -4.51 0.71
C THR A 410 5.45 -5.62 -0.34
N SER A 411 5.11 -5.29 -1.59
CA SER A 411 5.05 -6.23 -2.70
C SER A 411 6.43 -6.79 -3.07
N TYR A 412 7.44 -5.93 -3.13
CA TYR A 412 8.80 -6.33 -3.42
C TYR A 412 9.48 -6.98 -2.22
N THR A 413 9.22 -6.49 -1.01
CA THR A 413 9.61 -7.19 0.21
C THR A 413 9.09 -8.63 0.22
N ALA A 414 7.88 -8.88 -0.30
CA ALA A 414 7.32 -10.23 -0.39
C ALA A 414 8.06 -11.15 -1.38
N VAL A 415 8.62 -10.60 -2.48
CA VAL A 415 9.46 -11.35 -3.42
C VAL A 415 10.76 -11.76 -2.76
N PHE A 416 11.51 -10.83 -2.18
CA PHE A 416 12.76 -11.11 -1.48
C PHE A 416 12.54 -12.05 -0.28
N ARG A 417 11.46 -11.86 0.46
CA ARG A 417 11.05 -12.81 1.51
C ARG A 417 10.86 -14.21 0.93
N SER A 418 10.24 -14.36 -0.23
CA SER A 418 10.06 -15.67 -0.85
C SER A 418 11.36 -16.27 -1.37
N ILE A 419 12.31 -15.44 -1.85
CA ILE A 419 13.65 -15.87 -2.25
C ILE A 419 14.44 -16.37 -1.03
N ILE A 420 14.44 -15.61 0.07
CA ILE A 420 15.06 -15.99 1.35
C ILE A 420 14.48 -17.31 1.84
N TRP A 421 13.14 -17.43 1.84
CA TRP A 421 12.45 -18.66 2.18
C TRP A 421 12.93 -19.83 1.30
N ALA A 422 12.96 -19.64 -0.03
CA ALA A 422 13.34 -20.67 -0.99
C ALA A 422 14.80 -21.13 -0.83
N TYR A 423 15.75 -20.22 -0.60
CA TYR A 423 17.12 -20.61 -0.24
C TYR A 423 17.16 -21.41 1.07
N GLY A 424 16.33 -21.05 2.04
CA GLY A 424 16.19 -21.81 3.28
C GLY A 424 15.67 -23.23 3.07
N GLU A 425 14.70 -23.44 2.18
CA GLU A 425 14.21 -24.79 1.81
C GLU A 425 15.30 -25.63 1.12
N LEU A 426 16.22 -24.98 0.41
CA LEU A 426 17.37 -25.63 -0.23
C LEU A 426 18.60 -25.77 0.70
N GLY A 427 18.52 -25.29 1.95
CA GLY A 427 19.63 -25.35 2.92
C GLY A 427 20.73 -24.29 2.71
N GLU A 428 20.54 -23.33 1.81
CA GLU A 428 21.55 -22.36 1.39
C GLU A 428 21.47 -21.07 2.24
N VAL A 429 21.83 -21.17 3.52
CA VAL A 429 21.70 -20.08 4.50
C VAL A 429 22.47 -18.82 4.09
N ASP A 430 23.70 -18.97 3.58
CA ASP A 430 24.54 -17.83 3.20
C ASP A 430 23.93 -17.04 2.03
N LYS A 431 23.30 -17.73 1.07
CA LYS A 431 22.59 -17.09 -0.05
C LYS A 431 21.31 -16.42 0.40
N ALA A 432 20.62 -16.99 1.39
CA ALA A 432 19.47 -16.33 2.02
C ALA A 432 19.89 -15.00 2.68
N VAL A 433 21.01 -14.97 3.41
CA VAL A 433 21.58 -13.75 4.00
C VAL A 433 21.99 -12.75 2.90
N ALA A 434 22.64 -13.22 1.83
CA ALA A 434 23.01 -12.37 0.70
C ALA A 434 21.79 -11.73 0.04
N ALA A 435 20.70 -12.48 -0.18
CA ALA A 435 19.47 -11.95 -0.77
C ALA A 435 18.83 -10.83 0.08
N ALA A 436 18.92 -10.93 1.41
CA ALA A 436 18.48 -9.85 2.29
C ALA A 436 19.41 -8.62 2.20
N GLY A 437 20.72 -8.85 2.06
CA GLY A 437 21.71 -7.81 1.81
C GLY A 437 21.48 -7.07 0.49
N ASP A 438 21.15 -7.79 -0.58
CA ASP A 438 20.86 -7.21 -1.89
C ASP A 438 19.65 -6.27 -1.82
N MET A 439 18.60 -6.63 -1.09
CA MET A 439 17.47 -5.71 -0.89
C MET A 439 17.86 -4.43 -0.14
N ALA A 440 18.83 -4.52 0.79
CA ALA A 440 19.40 -3.35 1.46
C ALA A 440 20.22 -2.48 0.50
N LEU A 441 21.06 -3.10 -0.34
CA LEU A 441 21.92 -2.42 -1.31
C LEU A 441 21.14 -1.69 -2.40
N ILE A 442 19.96 -2.18 -2.79
CA ILE A 442 19.09 -1.49 -3.74
C ILE A 442 18.53 -0.17 -3.14
N GLY A 443 18.78 0.13 -1.86
CA GLY A 443 18.29 1.34 -1.19
C GLY A 443 16.79 1.32 -0.93
N LYS A 444 16.21 0.12 -1.00
CA LYS A 444 14.78 -0.16 -1.00
C LYS A 444 14.31 -0.86 0.29
N LEU A 445 15.19 -0.90 1.28
CA LEU A 445 14.89 -1.38 2.62
C LEU A 445 14.04 -0.33 3.35
N HIS A 446 12.75 -0.62 3.56
CA HIS A 446 11.92 0.22 4.42
C HIS A 446 12.15 -0.12 5.90
N THR A 447 12.01 0.88 6.77
CA THR A 447 12.26 0.83 8.23
C THR A 447 11.39 -0.17 9.01
N SER A 448 10.50 -0.90 8.34
CA SER A 448 9.65 -1.95 8.91
C SER A 448 9.81 -3.31 8.22
N ASN A 449 11.04 -3.69 7.85
CA ASN A 449 11.36 -4.99 7.21
C ASN A 449 11.35 -6.19 8.18
N VAL A 450 10.48 -6.13 9.18
CA VAL A 450 10.18 -7.20 10.15
C VAL A 450 10.02 -8.55 9.43
N GLY A 451 9.25 -8.56 8.33
CA GLY A 451 8.99 -9.80 7.59
C GLY A 451 10.20 -10.44 6.91
N LEU A 452 11.26 -9.68 6.60
CA LEU A 452 12.51 -10.25 6.07
C LEU A 452 13.35 -10.83 7.19
N VAL A 453 13.46 -10.11 8.32
CA VAL A 453 14.23 -10.57 9.48
C VAL A 453 13.59 -11.83 10.06
N ASP A 454 12.26 -11.89 10.10
CA ASP A 454 11.50 -13.08 10.50
C ASP A 454 11.80 -14.28 9.62
N GLU A 455 11.83 -14.06 8.30
CA GLU A 455 12.11 -15.13 7.37
C GLU A 455 13.55 -15.61 7.49
N LEU A 456 14.53 -14.69 7.60
CA LEU A 456 15.93 -15.02 7.84
C LEU A 456 16.12 -15.78 9.16
N ALA A 457 15.48 -15.33 10.24
CA ALA A 457 15.50 -16.03 11.52
C ALA A 457 14.94 -17.44 11.36
N GLY A 458 13.84 -17.59 10.61
CA GLY A 458 13.29 -18.90 10.26
C GLY A 458 14.26 -19.78 9.46
N VAL A 459 14.98 -19.23 8.49
CA VAL A 459 16.02 -19.94 7.72
C VAL A 459 17.16 -20.39 8.63
N HIS A 460 17.69 -19.50 9.47
CA HIS A 460 18.72 -19.86 10.44
C HIS A 460 18.24 -20.94 11.42
N ALA A 461 16.99 -20.83 11.89
CA ALA A 461 16.39 -21.79 12.80
C ALA A 461 16.30 -23.19 12.16
N ARG A 462 15.75 -23.29 10.94
CA ARG A 462 15.66 -24.56 10.18
C ARG A 462 17.03 -25.18 9.92
N ALA A 463 18.05 -24.36 9.68
CA ALA A 463 19.44 -24.81 9.54
C ALA A 463 20.10 -25.24 10.87
N GLY A 464 19.44 -25.06 12.02
CA GLY A 464 19.99 -25.33 13.35
C GLY A 464 20.87 -24.22 13.93
N ASN A 465 20.99 -23.09 13.23
CA ASN A 465 21.72 -21.89 13.65
C ASN A 465 20.88 -21.04 14.61
N VAL A 466 20.36 -21.67 15.66
CA VAL A 466 19.43 -21.09 16.62
C VAL A 466 19.94 -19.78 17.23
N ARG A 467 21.22 -19.70 17.59
CA ARG A 467 21.80 -18.48 18.17
C ARG A 467 21.73 -17.28 17.21
N ALA A 468 21.93 -17.51 15.91
CA ALA A 468 21.82 -16.46 14.91
C ALA A 468 20.35 -16.02 14.74
N ALA A 469 19.43 -16.99 14.73
CA ALA A 469 18.00 -16.72 14.68
C ALA A 469 17.54 -15.88 15.90
N THR A 470 17.94 -16.23 17.12
CA THR A 470 17.62 -15.47 18.33
C THR A 470 18.14 -14.04 18.26
N ARG A 471 19.41 -13.83 17.86
CA ARG A 471 19.98 -12.48 17.72
C ARG A 471 19.21 -11.61 16.72
N LEU A 472 18.78 -12.20 15.60
CA LEU A 472 17.98 -11.51 14.60
C LEU A 472 16.64 -11.07 15.18
N LEU A 473 15.96 -11.93 15.94
CA LEU A 473 14.70 -11.57 16.59
C LEU A 473 14.89 -10.54 17.71
N ASP A 474 15.92 -10.69 18.53
CA ASP A 474 16.25 -9.74 19.60
C ASP A 474 16.48 -8.34 19.01
N SER A 475 17.14 -8.24 17.85
CA SER A 475 17.37 -6.96 17.17
C SER A 475 16.08 -6.27 16.73
N VAL A 476 15.03 -7.05 16.43
CA VAL A 476 13.71 -6.54 16.03
C VAL A 476 12.86 -6.21 17.26
N GLU A 477 12.98 -6.99 18.33
CA GLU A 477 12.31 -6.72 19.61
C GLU A 477 12.86 -5.44 20.27
N GLN A 478 14.17 -5.18 20.17
CA GLN A 478 14.78 -3.92 20.62
C GLN A 478 14.21 -2.69 19.91
N LEU A 479 13.70 -2.86 18.68
CA LEU A 479 13.00 -1.80 17.95
C LEU A 479 11.54 -1.66 18.43
N GLY A 480 11.03 -2.57 19.27
CA GLY A 480 9.64 -2.57 19.74
C GLY A 480 8.65 -3.15 18.74
N LEU A 481 9.15 -3.91 17.75
CA LEU A 481 8.31 -4.60 16.78
C LEU A 481 7.93 -5.96 17.34
N ARG A 482 6.62 -6.17 17.49
CA ARG A 482 6.10 -7.41 18.05
C ARG A 482 6.07 -8.49 16.97
N LEU A 483 6.62 -9.64 17.32
CA LEU A 483 7.01 -10.68 16.38
C LEU A 483 6.10 -11.92 16.53
N ALA A 484 5.62 -12.46 15.39
CA ALA A 484 4.99 -13.79 15.27
C ALA A 484 5.91 -15.05 15.06
N PRO A 485 7.26 -14.99 15.07
CA PRO A 485 8.17 -16.07 14.68
C PRO A 485 8.53 -17.03 15.82
N TYR A 486 7.95 -16.86 17.02
CA TYR A 486 8.15 -17.81 18.12
C TYR A 486 7.78 -19.23 17.73
N GLY A 487 6.72 -19.42 16.93
CA GLY A 487 6.35 -20.72 16.37
C GLY A 487 7.42 -21.35 15.48
N VAL A 488 8.10 -20.58 14.62
CA VAL A 488 9.15 -21.11 13.73
C VAL A 488 10.39 -21.49 14.53
N LEU A 489 10.74 -20.71 15.57
CA LEU A 489 11.79 -21.10 16.50
C LEU A 489 11.41 -22.36 17.28
N MET A 490 10.20 -22.43 17.82
CA MET A 490 9.71 -23.61 18.54
C MET A 490 9.82 -24.86 17.68
N ASP A 491 9.30 -24.82 16.45
CA ASP A 491 9.39 -25.94 15.51
C ASP A 491 10.84 -26.37 15.27
N ALA A 492 11.75 -25.41 15.09
CA ALA A 492 13.17 -25.69 14.92
C ALA A 492 13.82 -26.30 16.18
N TYR A 493 13.48 -25.81 17.37
CA TYR A 493 13.95 -26.40 18.64
C TYR A 493 13.42 -27.82 18.81
N LEU A 494 12.14 -28.06 18.52
CA LEU A 494 11.51 -29.37 18.57
C LEU A 494 12.15 -30.35 17.59
N GLN A 495 12.39 -29.94 16.34
CA GLN A 495 13.06 -30.77 15.34
C GLN A 495 14.50 -31.16 15.73
N LYS A 496 15.15 -30.39 16.60
CA LYS A 496 16.48 -30.70 17.16
C LYS A 496 16.44 -31.42 18.51
N GLY A 497 15.25 -31.84 18.97
CA GLY A 497 15.08 -32.52 20.26
C GLY A 497 15.28 -31.62 21.48
N ARG A 498 15.29 -30.29 21.31
CA ARG A 498 15.49 -29.29 22.35
C ARG A 498 14.16 -28.80 22.92
N VAL A 499 13.43 -29.73 23.52
CA VAL A 499 12.04 -29.53 23.97
C VAL A 499 11.96 -28.47 25.08
N ASP A 500 12.91 -28.46 26.02
CA ASP A 500 12.91 -27.51 27.13
C ASP A 500 13.03 -26.05 26.65
N GLU A 501 13.81 -25.79 25.61
CA GLU A 501 13.94 -24.46 25.01
C GLU A 501 12.71 -24.07 24.20
N ALA A 502 12.06 -25.01 23.51
CA ALA A 502 10.78 -24.76 22.85
C ALA A 502 9.69 -24.37 23.88
N LEU A 503 9.60 -25.08 25.00
CA LEU A 503 8.65 -24.77 26.09
C LEU A 503 8.93 -23.41 26.75
N LYS A 504 10.20 -23.00 26.88
CA LYS A 504 10.57 -21.66 27.36
C LYS A 504 10.05 -20.57 26.41
N LEU A 505 10.14 -20.78 25.10
CA LEU A 505 9.58 -19.85 24.12
C LEU A 505 8.06 -19.83 24.18
N GLU A 506 7.41 -20.95 24.48
CA GLU A 506 5.94 -21.02 24.60
C GLU A 506 5.45 -20.19 25.78
N HIS A 507 6.18 -20.25 26.88
CA HIS A 507 5.89 -19.42 28.04
C HIS A 507 6.07 -17.92 27.73
N LEU A 508 7.12 -17.55 26.99
CA LEU A 508 7.34 -16.17 26.53
C LEU A 508 6.26 -15.70 25.55
N GLU A 509 5.83 -16.55 24.63
CA GLU A 509 4.74 -16.25 23.71
C GLU A 509 3.40 -16.09 24.46
N GLY A 510 3.13 -16.94 25.45
CA GLY A 510 1.95 -16.84 26.31
C GLY A 510 1.91 -15.54 27.14
N VAL A 511 3.04 -15.15 27.73
CA VAL A 511 3.18 -13.90 28.50
C VAL A 511 3.00 -12.67 27.60
N THR A 512 3.58 -12.69 26.40
CA THR A 512 3.40 -11.58 25.46
C THR A 512 1.94 -11.51 24.99
N ARG A 513 1.31 -12.63 24.60
CA ARG A 513 -0.13 -12.69 24.24
C ARG A 513 -1.05 -12.21 25.37
N GLY A 514 -0.76 -12.55 26.63
CA GLY A 514 -1.54 -12.15 27.80
C GLY A 514 -1.56 -10.64 28.10
N ARG A 515 -0.54 -9.88 27.69
CA ARG A 515 -0.50 -8.40 27.86
C ARG A 515 -1.35 -7.63 26.84
N GLY A 516 -2.07 -8.30 25.95
CA GLY A 516 -2.88 -7.70 24.90
C GLY A 516 -4.23 -8.38 24.70
N GLY A 517 -5.02 -8.55 25.77
CA GLY A 517 -6.46 -8.85 25.69
C GLY A 517 -6.86 -10.28 25.33
N GLY A 518 -7.23 -11.05 26.37
CA GLY A 518 -8.39 -11.95 26.43
C GLY A 518 -8.62 -13.01 25.34
N GLU A 519 -8.48 -14.27 25.77
CA GLU A 519 -9.22 -15.47 25.36
C GLU A 519 -9.28 -15.85 23.87
N TRP A 520 -8.31 -16.66 23.40
CA TRP A 520 -8.56 -17.64 22.34
C TRP A 520 -7.74 -18.92 22.58
N PHE A 521 -8.43 -20.06 22.44
CA PHE A 521 -8.01 -21.48 22.59
C PHE A 521 -8.39 -22.19 23.89
N ALA A 522 -9.68 -22.53 23.98
CA ALA A 522 -10.14 -23.83 24.44
C ALA A 522 -10.99 -24.45 23.30
N LEU A 523 -10.38 -25.37 22.53
CA LEU A 523 -10.94 -26.54 21.84
C LEU A 523 -9.93 -27.07 20.82
#